data_AF-A0A2N3VDC1-F1
#
_entry.id   AF-A0A2N3VDC1-F1
#
_cell.length_a   1.000
_cell.length_b   1.000
_cell.length_c   1.000
_cell.angle_alpha   90.00
_cell.angle_beta   90.00
_cell.angle_gamma   90.00
#
_symmetry.space_group_name_H-M   'P 1'
#
loop_
_entity.id
_entity.type
_entity.pdbx_description
1 polymer ?
#
loop_
_entity_poly.entity_id
_entity_poly.type
_entity_poly.pdbx_seq_one_letter_code
_entity_poly.pdbx_strand_id
1 'polypeptide(L)' 'MRCRTCGKTTWSGCGAHIEAVRARVGPDNWCPGPPRRTADRAHRRSGP' A
#
# COMPACT_ATOMS: atom_id res chain seq x y z
N MET A 1 -3.62 5.67 -9.13
CA MET A 1 -3.74 4.28 -9.66
C MET A 1 -4.32 3.37 -8.58
N ARG A 2 -4.85 2.18 -8.88
CA ARG A 2 -5.40 1.26 -7.85
C ARG A 2 -4.41 0.14 -7.56
N CYS A 3 -4.27 -0.21 -6.29
CA CYS A 3 -3.41 -1.31 -5.90
C CYS A 3 -4.03 -2.62 -6.38
N ARG A 4 -3.25 -3.47 -7.05
CA ARG A 4 -3.73 -4.80 -7.48
C ARG A 4 -3.94 -5.78 -6.32
N THR A 5 -3.31 -5.53 -5.18
CA THR A 5 -3.39 -6.40 -4.00
C THR A 5 -4.61 -6.09 -3.13
N CYS A 6 -4.93 -4.82 -2.91
CA CYS A 6 -6.02 -4.41 -2.01
C CYS A 6 -7.17 -3.67 -2.71
N GLY A 7 -7.06 -3.36 -4.01
CA GLY A 7 -8.08 -2.61 -4.77
C GLY A 7 -8.19 -1.12 -4.43
N LYS A 8 -7.57 -0.67 -3.33
CA LYS A 8 -7.63 0.70 -2.83
C LYS A 8 -6.80 1.69 -3.65
N THR A 9 -7.12 2.96 -3.52
CA THR A 9 -6.40 4.05 -4.21
C THR A 9 -4.96 4.13 -3.72
N THR A 10 -4.02 4.11 -4.65
CA THR A 10 -2.59 4.25 -4.39
C THR A 10 -1.98 5.29 -5.33
N TRP A 11 -0.89 5.91 -4.88
CA TRP A 11 -0.32 7.08 -5.53
C TRP A 11 1.17 6.94 -5.85
N SER A 12 1.68 5.73 -6.06
CA SER A 12 3.07 5.58 -6.48
C SER A 12 3.28 6.33 -7.81
N GLY A 13 4.07 7.40 -7.78
CA GLY A 13 4.42 8.23 -8.94
C GLY A 13 3.57 9.48 -9.16
N CYS A 14 2.57 9.78 -8.32
CA CYS A 14 1.86 11.05 -8.42
C CYS A 14 2.64 12.12 -7.60
N GLY A 15 3.01 13.24 -8.21
CA GLY A 15 3.75 14.31 -7.52
C GLY A 15 2.86 15.16 -6.58
N ALA A 16 3.07 16.47 -6.58
CA ALA A 16 2.33 17.44 -5.74
C ALA A 16 0.79 17.38 -5.86
N HIS A 17 0.26 16.80 -6.94
CA HIS A 17 -1.18 16.59 -7.13
C HIS A 17 -1.81 15.63 -6.09
N ILE A 18 -1.04 14.78 -5.39
CA ILE A 18 -1.60 13.83 -4.41
C ILE A 18 -2.39 14.53 -3.32
N GLU A 19 -1.93 15.67 -2.79
CA GLU A 19 -2.53 16.31 -1.62
C GLU A 19 -3.99 16.74 -1.89
N ALA A 20 -4.27 17.27 -3.08
CA ALA A 20 -5.63 17.64 -3.48
C ALA A 20 -6.55 16.42 -3.65
N VAL A 21 -6.00 15.29 -4.12
CA VAL A 21 -6.76 14.03 -4.26
C VAL A 21 -7.00 13.39 -2.90
N ARG A 22 -6.01 13.47 -2.01
CA ARG A 22 -6.05 12.95 -0.65
C ARG A 22 -7.07 13.67 0.22
N ALA A 23 -7.32 14.95 -0.03
CA ALA A 23 -8.42 15.70 0.60
C ALA A 23 -9.82 15.24 0.15
N ARG A 24 -9.94 14.67 -1.06
CA ARG A 24 -11.22 14.20 -1.63
C ARG A 24 -11.51 12.72 -1.35
N VAL A 25 -10.49 11.92 -1.11
CA VAL A 25 -10.61 10.49 -0.83
C VAL A 25 -10.42 10.28 0.67
N GLY A 26 -11.45 9.79 1.37
CA GLY A 26 -11.33 9.49 2.80
C GLY A 26 -10.22 8.47 3.10
N PRO A 27 -9.57 8.55 4.29
CA PRO A 27 -8.41 7.73 4.65
C PRO A 27 -8.68 6.22 4.59
N ASP A 28 -9.92 5.77 4.80
CA ASP A 28 -10.33 4.36 4.69
C ASP A 28 -10.13 3.77 3.29
N ASN A 29 -10.14 4.61 2.26
CA ASN A 29 -10.02 4.21 0.85
C ASN A 29 -8.58 4.26 0.34
N TRP A 30 -7.62 4.51 1.22
CA TRP A 30 -6.21 4.58 0.86
C TRP A 30 -5.57 3.21 0.94
N CYS A 31 -4.71 2.90 -0.02
CA CYS A 31 -3.84 1.76 0.08
C CYS A 31 -2.83 2.03 1.22
N PRO A 32 -2.75 1.18 2.26
CA PRO A 32 -1.82 1.35 3.38
C PRO A 32 -0.34 1.15 2.99
N GLY A 33 -0.05 1.06 1.69
CA GLY A 33 1.22 0.63 1.14
C GLY A 33 1.29 -0.89 1.00
N PRO A 34 2.32 -1.41 0.31
CA PRO A 34 2.61 -2.84 0.36
C PRO A 34 2.74 -3.26 1.83
N PRO A 35 2.31 -4.47 2.21
CA PRO A 35 2.55 -4.96 3.55
C PRO A 35 4.04 -4.76 3.83
N ARG A 36 4.37 -3.93 4.83
CA ARG A 36 5.71 -3.92 5.39
C ARG A 36 5.99 -5.38 5.71
N ARG A 37 7.04 -5.97 5.14
CA ARG A 37 7.58 -7.25 5.62
C ARG A 37 8.15 -7.05 7.03
N THR A 38 7.28 -6.69 7.97
CA THR A 38 7.49 -6.98 9.37
C THR A 38 7.35 -8.50 9.45
N ALA A 39 8.50 -9.18 9.53
CA ALA A 39 8.70 -10.63 9.55
C ALA A 39 9.13 -11.34 8.25
N ASP A 40 10.00 -10.75 7.42
CA ASP A 40 10.95 -11.56 6.62
C ASP A 40 12.11 -12.08 7.49
N ARG A 41 11.79 -12.88 8.52
CA ARG A 41 12.76 -13.80 9.16
C ARG A 41 12.10 -15.07 9.72
N ALA A 42 10.82 -15.30 9.41
CA ALA A 42 10.08 -16.45 9.94
C ALA A 42 9.62 -17.45 8.85
N HIS A 43 10.19 -17.42 7.65
CA HIS A 43 9.88 -18.41 6.60
C HIS A 43 11.13 -18.98 5.91
N ARG A 44 12.18 -19.29 6.69
CA ARG A 44 13.30 -20.16 6.27
C ARG A 44 13.74 -21.11 7.39
N ARG A 45 12.79 -21.67 8.16
CA ARG A 45 13.11 -22.73 9.16
C ARG A 45 12.07 -23.84 9.21
N SER A 46 11.49 -24.23 8.09
CA SER A 46 10.73 -25.49 8.01
C SER A 46 10.77 -26.04 6.58
N GLY A 47 11.52 -27.10 6.40
CA GLY A 47 11.56 -27.94 5.21
C GLY A 47 12.61 -29.03 5.43
N PRO A 48 12.24 -30.33 5.38
CA PRO A 48 13.02 -31.47 5.89
C PRO A 48 14.36 -31.70 5.18
#